data_AF-A0A9E1ADB4-F1
#
_entry.id   AF-A0A9E1ADB4-F1
#
_cell.length_a   1.000
_cell.length_b   1.000
_cell.length_c   1.000
_cell.angle_alpha   90.00
_cell.angle_beta   90.00
_cell.angle_gamma   90.00
#
_symmetry.space_group_name_H-M   'P 1'
#
loop_
_entity.id
_entity.type
_entity.pdbx_description
1 polymer ?
#
loop_
_entity_poly.entity_id
_entity_poly.type
_entity_poly.pdbx_seq_one_letter_code
_entity_poly.pdbx_strand_id
1 'polypeptide(L)'
;MTKEQIYAEQMRDLGIYDKAFEPEIHTLAILEREHQRTMKEWKATAEDGRAPSAADKLYTVIQQQRRDILAHREALGLTPKAFKRLRPMDSGAAADSEPVGGANRQLAGLLDRLMEGAHGDA
;
A
#
# COMPACT_ATOMS: atom_id res chain seq x y z
N MET A 1 -7.60 -18.78 3.59
CA MET A 1 -7.06 -17.71 2.72
C MET A 1 -6.07 -16.89 3.52
N THR A 2 -4.82 -16.75 3.05
CA THR A 2 -3.85 -15.81 3.66
C THR A 2 -4.18 -14.37 3.26
N LYS A 3 -3.66 -13.37 3.98
CA LYS A 3 -3.78 -11.95 3.61
C LYS A 3 -3.25 -11.70 2.19
N GLU A 4 -2.16 -12.36 1.84
CA GLU A 4 -1.56 -12.29 0.50
C GLU A 4 -2.50 -12.83 -0.58
N GLN A 5 -3.16 -13.97 -0.32
CA GLN A 5 -4.15 -14.52 -1.23
C GLN A 5 -5.34 -13.58 -1.41
N ILE A 6 -5.81 -12.95 -0.34
CA ILE A 6 -6.90 -11.96 -0.41
C ILE A 6 -6.50 -10.77 -1.29
N TYR A 7 -5.30 -10.23 -1.14
CA TYR A 7 -4.84 -9.12 -1.97
C TYR A 7 -4.63 -9.51 -3.42
N ALA A 8 -4.02 -10.68 -3.67
CA ALA A 8 -3.88 -11.20 -5.02
C ALA A 8 -5.24 -11.42 -5.70
N GLU A 9 -6.23 -11.95 -4.98
CA GLU A 9 -7.59 -12.13 -5.47
C GLU A 9 -8.27 -10.78 -5.76
N GLN A 10 -8.18 -9.81 -4.86
CA GLN A 10 -8.68 -8.44 -5.09
C GLN A 10 -8.06 -7.80 -6.34
N MET A 11 -6.76 -7.97 -6.55
CA MET A 11 -6.10 -7.46 -7.75
C MET A 11 -6.54 -8.21 -9.01
N ARG A 12 -6.81 -9.52 -8.93
CA ARG A 12 -7.35 -10.32 -10.04
C ARG A 12 -8.77 -9.90 -10.39
N ASP A 13 -9.63 -9.67 -9.39
CA ASP A 13 -11.00 -9.17 -9.58
C ASP A 13 -11.01 -7.79 -10.25
N LEU A 14 -10.01 -6.96 -9.95
CA LEU A 14 -9.80 -5.65 -10.56
C LEU A 14 -9.09 -5.73 -11.93
N GLY A 15 -8.63 -6.91 -12.36
CA GLY A 15 -7.91 -7.11 -13.62
C GLY A 15 -6.51 -6.50 -13.68
N ILE A 16 -5.92 -6.16 -12.53
CA ILE A 16 -4.61 -5.48 -12.42
C ILE A 16 -3.51 -6.37 -11.82
N TYR A 17 -3.82 -7.64 -11.54
CA TYR A 17 -2.85 -8.56 -10.96
C TYR A 17 -1.71 -8.86 -11.93
N ASP A 18 -0.49 -8.72 -11.42
CA ASP A 18 0.75 -9.10 -12.07
C ASP A 18 1.63 -9.84 -11.04
N LYS A 19 2.41 -10.83 -11.48
CA LYS A 19 3.34 -11.55 -10.60
C LYS A 19 4.43 -10.64 -10.03
N ALA A 20 4.78 -9.55 -10.70
CA ALA A 20 5.69 -8.53 -10.21
C ALA A 20 5.22 -7.87 -8.90
N PHE A 21 3.91 -7.94 -8.60
CA PHE A 21 3.35 -7.42 -7.36
C PHE A 21 3.41 -8.40 -6.19
N GLU A 22 3.79 -9.67 -6.38
CA GLU A 22 3.93 -10.65 -5.29
C GLU A 22 4.84 -10.20 -4.12
N PRO A 23 6.05 -9.63 -4.33
CA PRO A 23 6.87 -9.12 -3.23
C PRO A 23 6.22 -7.96 -2.47
N GLU A 24 5.47 -7.12 -3.19
CA GLU A 24 4.76 -5.96 -2.62
C GLU A 24 3.52 -6.41 -1.83
N ILE A 25 2.77 -7.39 -2.33
CA ILE A 25 1.66 -8.06 -1.63
C ILE A 25 2.16 -8.72 -0.34
N HIS A 26 3.31 -9.39 -0.39
CA HIS A 26 3.94 -9.99 0.78
C HIS A 26 4.30 -8.94 1.83
N THR A 27 4.94 -7.84 1.41
CA THR A 27 5.30 -6.72 2.28
C THR A 27 4.08 -6.11 2.94
N LEU A 28 3.00 -5.85 2.19
CA LEU A 28 1.73 -5.36 2.72
C LEU A 28 1.15 -6.32 3.77
N ALA A 29 1.21 -7.63 3.51
CA ALA A 29 0.71 -8.62 4.46
C ALA A 29 1.52 -8.69 5.77
N ILE A 30 2.84 -8.48 5.71
CA ILE A 30 3.70 -8.36 6.89
C ILE A 30 3.32 -7.10 7.67
N LEU A 31 3.27 -5.95 7.02
CA LEU A 31 2.93 -4.67 7.66
C LEU A 31 1.56 -4.70 8.34
N GLU A 32 0.57 -5.34 7.72
CA GLU A 32 -0.75 -5.56 8.32
C GLU A 32 -0.67 -6.42 9.60
N ARG A 33 0.12 -7.50 9.59
CA ARG A 33 0.32 -8.33 10.79
C ARG A 33 1.03 -7.55 11.89
N GLU A 34 2.04 -6.77 11.54
CA GLU A 34 2.74 -5.91 12.49
C GLU A 34 1.81 -4.87 13.08
N HIS A 35 1.00 -4.21 12.25
CA HIS A 35 0.00 -3.25 12.72
C HIS A 35 -1.01 -3.89 13.67
N GLN A 36 -1.49 -5.10 13.37
CA GLN A 36 -2.37 -5.84 14.27
C GLN A 36 -1.70 -6.17 15.60
N ARG A 37 -0.41 -6.54 15.59
CA ARG A 37 0.35 -6.80 16.82
C ARG A 37 0.53 -5.52 17.64
N THR A 38 0.94 -4.41 17.03
CA THR A 38 1.07 -3.12 17.69
C THR A 38 -0.26 -2.65 18.27
N MET A 39 -1.36 -2.79 17.52
CA MET A 39 -2.71 -2.45 17.99
C MET A 39 -3.15 -3.33 19.16
N LYS A 40 -2.80 -4.63 19.16
CA LYS A 40 -3.08 -5.53 20.28
C LYS A 40 -2.29 -5.15 21.53
N GLU A 41 -1.02 -4.80 21.38
CA GLU A 41 -0.17 -4.35 22.48
C GLU A 41 -0.63 -3.01 23.05
N TRP A 42 -1.01 -2.08 22.17
CA TRP A 42 -1.63 -0.83 22.58
C TRP A 42 -2.97 -1.08 23.29
N LYS A 43 -3.83 -1.95 22.76
CA LYS A 43 -5.11 -2.28 23.43
C LYS A 43 -4.92 -2.94 24.80
N ALA A 44 -3.82 -3.64 25.02
CA ALA A 44 -3.49 -4.20 26.33
C ALA A 44 -3.10 -3.13 27.38
N THR A 45 -2.68 -1.94 26.93
CA THR A 45 -2.24 -0.84 27.80
C THR A 45 -3.22 0.35 27.81
N ALA A 46 -4.14 0.42 26.85
CA ALA A 46 -5.15 1.46 26.72
C ALA A 46 -6.47 1.10 27.41
N GLU A 47 -7.21 2.12 27.84
CA GLU A 47 -8.61 1.98 28.28
C GLU A 47 -9.49 1.51 27.12
N ASP A 48 -10.41 0.58 27.41
CA ASP A 48 -11.21 -0.10 26.40
C ASP A 48 -12.12 0.91 25.66
N GLY A 49 -12.11 0.85 24.32
CA GLY A 49 -12.97 1.66 23.46
C GLY A 49 -12.44 3.04 23.06
N ARG A 50 -11.29 3.51 23.57
CA ARG A 50 -10.66 4.74 23.05
C ARG A 50 -9.88 4.47 21.76
N ALA A 51 -9.54 5.48 20.97
CA ALA A 51 -8.63 5.35 19.83
C ALA A 51 -7.18 5.69 20.24
N PRO A 52 -6.15 5.22 19.49
CA PRO A 52 -4.77 5.60 19.77
C PRO A 52 -4.62 7.12 19.68
N SER A 53 -4.10 7.73 20.75
CA SER A 53 -3.93 9.16 20.94
C SER A 53 -2.45 9.53 21.01
N ALA A 54 -2.11 10.80 20.80
CA ALA A 54 -0.71 11.26 20.85
C ALA A 54 -0.02 11.04 22.19
N ALA A 55 -0.78 10.78 23.26
CA ALA A 55 -0.26 10.46 24.58
C ALA A 55 0.19 8.98 24.71
N ASP A 56 -0.23 8.11 23.78
CA ASP A 56 0.13 6.69 23.80
C ASP A 56 1.55 6.48 23.27
N LYS A 57 2.36 5.68 23.98
CA LYS A 57 3.75 5.37 23.59
C LYS A 57 3.87 4.78 22.18
N LEU A 58 2.86 4.01 21.77
CA LEU A 58 2.83 3.33 20.47
C LEU A 58 2.20 4.18 19.36
N TYR A 59 1.73 5.41 19.66
CA TYR A 59 1.00 6.24 18.70
C TYR A 59 1.77 6.51 17.42
N THR A 60 3.03 6.92 17.54
CA THR A 60 3.88 7.24 16.38
C THR A 60 4.09 6.03 15.48
N VAL A 61 4.32 4.86 16.07
CA VAL A 61 4.47 3.57 15.36
C VAL A 61 3.17 3.19 14.65
N ILE A 62 2.04 3.28 15.34
CA ILE A 62 0.71 3.00 14.79
C ILE A 62 0.42 3.88 13.58
N GLN A 63 0.71 5.19 13.67
CA GLN A 63 0.48 6.12 12.57
C GLN A 63 1.42 5.88 11.39
N GLN A 64 2.68 5.58 11.66
CA GLN A 64 3.65 5.22 10.63
C GLN A 64 3.20 3.96 9.87
N GLN A 65 2.85 2.89 10.59
CA GLN A 65 2.33 1.66 9.99
C GLN A 65 1.07 1.89 9.15
N ARG A 66 0.13 2.73 9.62
CA ARG A 66 -1.07 3.09 8.85
C ARG A 66 -0.72 3.78 7.54
N ARG A 67 0.25 4.71 7.57
CA ARG A 67 0.73 5.42 6.38
C ARG A 67 1.38 4.47 5.40
N ASP A 68 2.23 3.56 5.88
CA ASP A 68 2.93 2.59 5.04
C ASP A 68 1.95 1.61 4.40
N ILE A 69 1.02 1.04 5.19
CA ILE A 69 -0.06 0.19 4.67
C ILE A 69 -0.84 0.89 3.57
N LEU A 70 -1.21 2.17 3.76
CA LEU A 70 -1.90 2.93 2.73
C LEU A 70 -1.04 3.10 1.47
N ALA A 71 0.24 3.44 1.61
CA ALA A 71 1.16 3.61 0.49
C ALA A 71 1.32 2.33 -0.33
N HIS A 72 1.49 1.17 0.32
CA HIS A 72 1.58 -0.13 -0.34
C HIS A 72 0.26 -0.50 -1.04
N ARG A 73 -0.90 -0.20 -0.42
CA ARG A 73 -2.20 -0.40 -1.08
C ARG A 73 -2.39 0.50 -2.30
N GLU A 74 -1.89 1.73 -2.25
CA GLU A 74 -1.87 2.62 -3.42
C GLU A 74 -0.94 2.10 -4.52
N ALA A 75 0.24 1.58 -4.19
CA ALA A 75 1.17 1.00 -5.15
C ALA A 75 0.56 -0.22 -5.87
N LEU A 76 -0.20 -1.04 -5.15
CA LEU A 76 -0.89 -2.22 -5.69
C LEU A 76 -2.19 -1.89 -6.45
N GLY A 77 -2.60 -0.62 -6.56
CA GLY A 77 -3.87 -0.28 -7.22
C GLY A 77 -5.12 -0.69 -6.44
N LEU A 78 -4.97 -1.10 -5.17
CA LEU A 78 -6.05 -1.57 -4.30
C LEU A 78 -6.86 -0.43 -3.67
N THR A 79 -6.59 0.82 -4.06
CA THR A 79 -7.37 2.00 -3.65
C THR A 79 -8.09 2.61 -4.84
N PRO A 80 -9.28 3.22 -4.64
CA PRO A 80 -10.01 3.86 -5.73
C PRO A 80 -9.20 4.94 -6.46
N LYS A 81 -8.31 5.64 -5.73
CA LYS A 81 -7.41 6.65 -6.28
C LYS A 81 -6.35 6.03 -7.19
N ALA A 82 -5.71 4.96 -6.76
CA ALA A 82 -4.70 4.27 -7.54
C ALA A 82 -5.32 3.54 -8.74
N PHE A 83 -6.48 2.91 -8.55
CA PHE A 83 -7.24 2.28 -9.63
C PHE A 83 -7.60 3.27 -10.74
N LYS A 84 -8.03 4.50 -10.40
CA LYS A 84 -8.25 5.58 -11.39
C LYS A 84 -6.98 5.96 -12.17
N ARG A 85 -5.80 5.86 -11.56
CA ARG A 85 -4.50 6.15 -12.22
C ARG A 85 -4.05 5.02 -13.14
N LEU A 86 -4.37 3.77 -12.77
CA LEU A 86 -4.00 2.58 -13.54
C LEU A 86 -4.98 2.29 -14.68
N ARG A 87 -6.20 2.84 -14.63
CA ARG A 87 -7.14 2.77 -15.74
C ARG A 87 -6.56 3.57 -16.92
N PRO A 88 -6.33 2.93 -18.09
CA PRO A 88 -5.99 3.67 -19.30
C PRO A 88 -7.13 4.67 -19.57
N MET A 89 -6.79 5.95 -19.64
CA MET A 89 -7.71 7.01 -20.04
C MET A 89 -8.08 6.81 -21.51
N ASP A 90 -9.10 6.01 -21.78
CA ASP A 90 -10.03 6.35 -22.84
C ASP A 90 -10.90 7.51 -22.32
N SER A 91 -10.74 8.66 -22.95
CA SER A 91 -11.42 9.95 -22.70
C SER A 91 -10.74 10.87 -21.68
N GLY A 92 -10.15 11.94 -22.24
CA GLY A 92 -9.51 13.01 -21.49
C GLY A 92 -10.48 13.78 -20.58
N ALA A 93 -9.96 14.12 -19.41
CA ALA A 93 -10.30 15.32 -18.66
C ALA A 93 -9.17 15.56 -17.66
N ALA A 94 -8.40 16.61 -17.90
CA ALA A 94 -7.47 17.17 -16.93
C ALA A 94 -8.24 17.88 -15.81
N ALA A 95 -7.85 17.64 -14.55
CA ALA A 95 -7.92 18.58 -13.41
C ALA A 95 -7.36 17.83 -12.18
N ASP A 96 -6.11 18.08 -11.81
CA ASP A 96 -5.69 19.08 -10.80
C ASP A 96 -5.86 18.57 -9.36
N SER A 97 -4.73 18.31 -8.68
CA SER A 97 -4.48 18.54 -7.24
C SER A 97 -3.13 17.95 -6.80
N GLU A 98 -2.14 18.85 -6.69
CA GLU A 98 -0.91 18.84 -5.86
C GLU A 98 0.21 17.80 -6.07
N PRO A 99 1.49 18.22 -5.96
CA PRO A 99 2.64 17.32 -6.01
C PRO A 99 2.79 16.60 -4.67
N VAL A 100 2.19 15.43 -4.53
CA VAL A 100 2.47 14.54 -3.38
C VAL A 100 3.89 13.99 -3.56
N GLY A 101 4.86 14.73 -3.00
CA GLY A 101 6.28 14.44 -3.01
C GLY A 101 6.64 13.19 -2.20
N GLY A 102 7.65 12.46 -2.69
CA GLY A 102 8.29 11.34 -1.99
C GLY A 102 7.88 9.98 -2.55
N ALA A 103 6.69 9.49 -2.20
CA ALA A 103 6.27 8.11 -2.46
C ALA A 103 6.13 7.78 -3.96
N ASN A 104 5.58 8.71 -4.76
CA ASN A 104 5.52 8.53 -6.22
C ASN A 104 6.90 8.50 -6.88
N ARG A 105 7.92 9.13 -6.28
CA ARG A 105 9.30 9.11 -6.80
C ARG A 105 10.00 7.78 -6.52
N GLN A 106 9.75 7.19 -5.36
CA GLN A 106 10.20 5.82 -5.05
C GLN A 106 9.49 4.78 -5.92
N LEU A 107 8.18 4.91 -6.14
CA LEU A 107 7.45 4.05 -7.06
C LEU A 107 7.92 4.21 -8.51
N ALA A 108 8.17 5.44 -8.97
CA ALA A 108 8.75 5.67 -10.30
C ALA A 108 10.13 5.01 -10.42
N GLY A 109 11.00 5.13 -9.41
CA GLY A 109 12.30 4.46 -9.41
C GLY A 109 12.22 2.93 -9.31
N LEU A 110 11.17 2.39 -8.68
CA LEU A 110 10.96 0.95 -8.56
C LEU A 110 10.40 0.36 -9.87
N LEU A 111 9.49 1.08 -10.54
CA LEU A 111 8.99 0.75 -11.88
C LEU A 111 10.07 0.86 -12.96
N ASP A 112 10.90 1.91 -12.90
CA ASP A 112 12.06 2.12 -13.77
C ASP A 112 13.06 0.97 -13.65
N ARG A 113 13.40 0.58 -12.40
CA ARG A 113 14.26 -0.58 -12.13
C ARG A 113 13.65 -1.93 -12.55
N LEU A 114 12.33 -2.06 -12.52
CA LEU A 114 11.62 -3.25 -12.99
C LEU A 114 11.61 -3.33 -14.53
N MET A 115 11.48 -2.21 -15.22
CA MET A 115 11.54 -2.14 -16.69
C MET A 115 12.96 -2.31 -17.23
N GLU A 116 13.97 -1.77 -16.55
CA GLU A 116 15.38 -1.91 -16.94
C GLU A 116 15.89 -3.35 -16.77
N GLY A 117 15.33 -4.10 -15.80
CA GLY A 117 15.61 -5.54 -15.62
C GLY A 117 14.92 -6.47 -16.62
N ALA A 118 13.97 -5.98 -17.43
CA ALA A 118 13.22 -6.80 -18.40
C ALA A 118 13.85 -6.80 -19.81
N HIS A 119 14.89 -6.01 -20.06
CA HIS A 119 15.50 -5.82 -21.39
C HIS A 119 16.99 -6.20 -21.49
N GLY A 120 17.50 -7.02 -20.56
CA GLY A 120 18.92 -7.37 -20.50
C GLY A 120 19.21 -8.87 -20.53
N ASP A 121 18.71 -9.60 -21.52
CA ASP A 121 19.31 -10.89 -21.94
C ASP A 121 18.85 -11.24 -23.36
N ALA A 122 19.61 -10.75 -24.35
CA ALA A 122 19.59 -11.20 -25.74
C ALA A 122 20.99 -11.03 -26.34
#